data_AF-A0A6B1BPY0-F1
#
_entry.id   AF-A0A6B1BPY0-F1
#
_cell.length_a   1.000
_cell.length_b   1.000
_cell.length_c   1.000
_cell.angle_alpha   90.00
_cell.angle_beta   90.00
_cell.angle_gamma   90.00
#
_symmetry.space_group_name_H-M   'P 1'
#
loop_
_entity.id
_entity.type
_entity.pdbx_description
1 polymer ?
#
loop_
_entity_poly.entity_id
_entity_poly.type
_entity_poly.pdbx_seq_one_letter_code
_entity_poly.pdbx_strand_id
1 'polypeptide(L)'
;MSQKITDVIGADDQSDVLKTRAQQELARAKRKIQAINEDVLNSEGLTEDEADAAIVAGLIDADQKYWWLEEWQKRHRKAEEDIRKGCVKEFDSPEAFLNSLPS
;
A
#
# COMPACT_ATOMS: atom_id res chain seq x y z
N MET A 1 24.48 -17.70 46.10
CA MET A 1 24.55 -16.68 45.02
C MET A 1 23.93 -17.32 43.79
N SER A 2 22.73 -16.88 43.41
CA SER A 2 22.01 -17.43 42.24
C SER A 2 22.60 -16.86 40.95
N GLN A 3 23.20 -17.72 40.12
CA GLN A 3 23.51 -17.39 38.74
C GLN A 3 22.21 -17.39 37.93
N LYS A 4 21.85 -16.26 37.34
CA LYS A 4 20.70 -16.11 36.44
C LYS A 4 20.98 -16.89 35.15
N ILE A 5 20.14 -17.90 34.88
CA ILE A 5 20.12 -18.64 33.63
C ILE A 5 18.94 -18.10 32.82
N THR A 6 19.13 -16.98 32.13
CA THR A 6 18.20 -16.55 31.07
C THR A 6 18.88 -15.44 30.25
N ASP A 7 19.59 -15.81 29.18
CA ASP A 7 19.74 -14.98 27.96
C ASP A 7 20.48 -15.74 26.81
N VAL A 8 20.11 -17.01 26.52
CA VAL A 8 20.68 -17.75 25.37
C VAL A 8 19.55 -18.37 24.54
N ILE A 9 18.66 -17.50 24.06
CA ILE A 9 17.81 -17.78 22.90
C ILE A 9 17.98 -16.52 22.05
N GLY A 10 19.07 -16.36 21.31
CA GLY A 10 19.41 -17.15 20.13
C GLY A 10 19.07 -16.28 18.91
N ALA A 11 19.93 -15.31 18.59
CA ALA A 11 19.71 -14.35 17.50
C ALA A 11 19.45 -15.03 16.12
N ASP A 12 19.91 -16.27 15.95
CA ASP A 12 19.66 -17.10 14.78
C ASP A 12 18.19 -17.50 14.59
N ASP A 13 17.45 -17.74 15.67
CA ASP A 13 16.03 -18.14 15.62
C ASP A 13 15.13 -16.96 15.19
N GLN A 14 15.42 -15.75 15.69
CA GLN A 14 14.73 -14.54 15.25
C GLN A 14 15.05 -14.16 13.81
N SER A 15 16.27 -14.40 13.34
CA SER A 15 16.68 -14.16 11.94
C SER A 15 15.86 -14.99 10.96
N ASP A 16 15.58 -16.26 11.27
CA ASP A 16 14.85 -17.16 10.37
C ASP A 16 13.36 -16.83 10.30
N VAL A 17 12.77 -16.43 11.43
CA VAL A 17 11.39 -15.94 11.50
C VAL A 17 11.22 -14.64 10.70
N LEU A 18 12.15 -13.69 10.82
CA LEU A 18 12.11 -12.42 10.08
C LEU A 18 12.22 -12.64 8.58
N LYS A 19 13.10 -13.54 8.13
CA LYS A 19 13.21 -13.94 6.71
C LYS A 19 11.92 -14.55 6.20
N THR A 20 11.30 -15.43 6.99
CA THR A 20 10.05 -16.08 6.61
C THR A 20 8.91 -15.06 6.47
N ARG A 21 8.80 -14.11 7.41
CA ARG A 21 7.81 -13.03 7.32
C ARG A 21 8.05 -12.16 6.09
N ALA A 22 9.27 -11.69 5.86
CA ALA A 22 9.58 -10.86 4.68
C ALA A 22 9.26 -11.57 3.35
N GLN A 23 9.50 -12.88 3.27
CA GLN A 23 9.11 -13.68 2.10
C GLN A 23 7.58 -13.76 1.94
N GLN A 24 6.84 -13.92 3.04
CA GLN A 24 5.38 -13.91 3.02
C GLN A 24 4.82 -12.57 2.56
N GLU A 25 5.35 -11.46 3.07
CA GLU A 25 4.94 -10.11 2.65
C GLU A 25 5.23 -9.88 1.17
N LEU A 26 6.42 -10.26 0.68
CA LEU A 26 6.74 -10.16 -0.74
C LEU A 26 5.81 -11.01 -1.62
N ALA A 27 5.44 -12.21 -1.18
CA ALA A 27 4.52 -13.08 -1.92
C ALA A 27 3.09 -12.52 -1.95
N ARG A 28 2.65 -11.82 -0.90
CA ARG A 28 1.37 -11.09 -0.89
C ARG A 28 1.44 -9.86 -1.79
N ALA A 29 2.50 -9.06 -1.66
CA ALA A 29 2.74 -7.87 -2.47
C ALA A 29 2.70 -8.19 -3.97
N LYS A 30 3.39 -9.25 -4.43
CA LYS A 30 3.36 -9.69 -5.83
C LYS A 30 1.94 -9.96 -6.33
N ARG A 31 1.12 -10.67 -5.54
CA ARG A 31 -0.26 -11.00 -5.91
C ARG A 31 -1.13 -9.75 -5.98
N LYS A 32 -1.01 -8.86 -5.00
CA LYS A 32 -1.77 -7.60 -4.97
C LYS A 32 -1.35 -6.65 -6.09
N ILE A 33 -0.04 -6.52 -6.34
CA ILE A 33 0.49 -5.72 -7.45
C ILE A 33 -0.08 -6.22 -8.78
N GLN A 34 -0.08 -7.53 -8.99
CA GLN A 34 -0.69 -8.13 -10.19
C GLN A 34 -2.19 -7.80 -10.27
N ALA A 35 -2.94 -8.00 -9.19
CA ALA A 35 -4.36 -7.71 -9.16
C ALA A 35 -4.65 -6.23 -9.47
N ILE A 36 -3.90 -5.29 -8.87
CA ILE A 36 -4.04 -3.84 -9.12
C ILE A 36 -3.74 -3.50 -10.58
N ASN A 37 -2.74 -4.14 -11.20
CA ASN A 37 -2.44 -3.93 -12.61
C ASN A 37 -3.55 -4.47 -13.54
N GLU A 38 -4.23 -5.55 -13.15
CA GLU A 38 -5.33 -6.15 -13.91
C GLU A 38 -6.65 -5.39 -13.71
N ASP A 39 -6.94 -4.95 -12.48
CA ASP A 39 -8.15 -4.22 -12.09
C ASP A 39 -7.84 -3.23 -10.96
N VAL A 40 -7.37 -2.05 -11.35
CA VAL A 40 -7.04 -0.95 -10.42
C VAL A 40 -8.27 -0.43 -9.66
N LEU A 41 -9.47 -0.64 -10.18
CA LEU A 41 -10.69 -0.08 -9.58
C LEU A 41 -11.23 -0.97 -8.47
N ASN A 42 -11.03 -2.29 -8.54
CA ASN A 42 -11.61 -3.23 -7.57
C ASN A 42 -10.58 -3.97 -6.71
N SER A 43 -9.28 -3.74 -6.89
CA SER A 43 -8.23 -4.45 -6.15
C SER A 43 -7.89 -3.83 -4.79
N GLU A 44 -7.51 -4.68 -3.83
CA GLU A 44 -6.97 -4.24 -2.54
C GLU A 44 -5.51 -3.77 -2.71
N GLY A 45 -5.19 -2.62 -2.14
CA GLY A 45 -3.84 -2.10 -2.04
C GLY A 45 -2.96 -2.86 -1.05
N LEU A 46 -1.68 -2.52 -1.07
CA LEU A 46 -0.65 -3.09 -0.21
C LEU A 46 -0.73 -2.50 1.20
N THR A 47 -0.27 -3.28 2.17
CA THR A 47 0.14 -2.76 3.48
C THR A 47 1.51 -2.09 3.39
N GLU A 48 1.91 -1.37 4.44
CA GLU A 48 3.26 -0.79 4.55
C GLU A 48 4.35 -1.86 4.42
N ASP A 49 4.20 -2.98 5.15
CA ASP A 49 5.15 -4.11 5.15
C ASP A 49 5.24 -4.78 3.75
N GLU A 50 4.10 -4.97 3.08
CA GLU A 50 4.03 -5.51 1.72
C GLU A 50 4.73 -4.57 0.72
N ALA A 51 4.48 -3.26 0.84
CA ALA A 51 5.07 -2.26 -0.04
C ALA A 51 6.59 -2.11 0.19
N ASP A 52 7.05 -2.14 1.44
CA ASP A 52 8.48 -2.11 1.76
C ASP A 52 9.19 -3.37 1.23
N ALA A 53 8.58 -4.54 1.37
CA ALA A 53 9.11 -5.77 0.79
C ALA A 53 9.18 -5.70 -0.75
N ALA A 54 8.17 -5.09 -1.40
CA ALA A 54 8.16 -4.88 -2.84
C ALA A 54 9.23 -3.89 -3.32
N ILE A 55 9.50 -2.82 -2.56
CA ILE A 55 10.57 -1.85 -2.84
C ILE A 55 11.94 -2.53 -2.76
N VAL A 56 12.20 -3.26 -1.67
CA VAL A 56 13.46 -4.00 -1.48
C VAL A 56 13.67 -5.02 -2.61
N ALA A 57 12.59 -5.63 -3.10
CA ALA A 57 12.63 -6.57 -4.21
C ALA A 57 12.66 -5.90 -5.60
N GLY A 58 12.61 -4.57 -5.69
CA GLY A 58 12.64 -3.81 -6.94
C GLY A 58 11.38 -3.96 -7.80
N LEU A 59 10.23 -4.29 -7.20
CA LEU A 59 8.95 -4.43 -7.90
C LEU A 59 8.23 -3.09 -8.07
N ILE A 60 8.46 -2.15 -7.16
CA ILE A 60 7.88 -0.80 -7.18
C ILE A 60 8.95 0.21 -6.76
N ASP A 61 8.89 1.42 -7.31
CA ASP A 61 9.77 2.51 -6.89
C ASP A 61 9.33 3.05 -5.52
N ALA A 62 10.31 3.39 -4.67
CA ALA A 62 10.05 3.94 -3.33
C ALA A 62 9.22 5.23 -3.40
N ASP A 63 9.50 6.08 -4.38
CA ASP A 63 8.76 7.33 -4.61
C ASP A 63 7.29 7.08 -5.00
N GLN A 64 6.95 5.88 -5.46
CA GLN A 64 5.60 5.48 -5.84
C GLN A 64 4.88 4.69 -4.74
N LYS A 65 5.51 4.45 -3.58
CA LYS A 65 4.95 3.61 -2.49
C LYS A 65 3.49 3.96 -2.19
N TYR A 66 3.21 5.25 -2.04
CA TYR A 66 1.90 5.77 -1.68
C TYR A 66 0.77 5.31 -2.62
N TRP A 67 1.06 5.16 -3.93
CA TRP A 67 0.07 4.77 -4.94
C TRP A 67 -0.38 3.32 -4.75
N TRP A 68 0.53 2.46 -4.27
CA TRP A 68 0.28 1.05 -4.06
C TRP A 68 -0.46 0.76 -2.76
N LEU A 69 -0.44 1.68 -1.78
CA LEU A 69 -1.07 1.48 -0.48
C LEU A 69 -2.60 1.43 -0.56
N GLU A 70 -3.21 0.62 0.30
CA GLU A 70 -4.67 0.48 0.39
C GLU A 70 -5.37 1.82 0.73
N GLU A 71 -4.70 2.73 1.43
CA GLU A 71 -5.24 4.07 1.68
C GLU A 71 -5.52 4.85 0.39
N TRP A 72 -4.63 4.72 -0.61
CA TRP A 72 -4.81 5.34 -1.92
C TRP A 72 -5.87 4.62 -2.74
N GLN A 73 -5.80 3.29 -2.81
CA GLN A 73 -6.73 2.47 -3.58
C GLN A 73 -8.19 2.65 -3.10
N LYS A 74 -8.42 2.80 -1.78
CA LYS A 74 -9.74 3.14 -1.22
C LYS A 74 -10.27 4.48 -1.70
N ARG A 75 -9.43 5.52 -1.76
CA ARG A 75 -9.84 6.85 -2.25
C ARG A 75 -10.21 6.80 -3.73
N HIS A 76 -9.48 6.03 -4.51
CA HIS A 76 -9.79 5.82 -5.91
C HIS A 76 -11.15 5.14 -6.10
N ARG A 77 -11.42 4.05 -5.36
CA ARG A 77 -12.75 3.41 -5.31
C ARG A 77 -13.86 4.38 -4.92
N LYS A 78 -13.60 5.25 -3.95
CA LYS A 78 -14.58 6.24 -3.49
C LYS A 78 -14.89 7.28 -4.57
N ALA A 79 -13.86 7.79 -5.24
CA ALA A 79 -14.03 8.74 -6.34
C ALA A 79 -14.85 8.12 -7.49
N GLU A 80 -14.58 6.88 -7.85
CA GLU A 80 -15.35 6.14 -8.86
C GLU A 80 -16.81 5.92 -8.46
N GLU A 81 -17.05 5.61 -7.18
CA GLU A 81 -18.41 5.52 -6.64
C GLU A 81 -19.15 6.86 -6.76
N ASP A 82 -18.48 7.96 -6.45
CA ASP A 82 -19.06 9.31 -6.52
C ASP A 82 -19.34 9.71 -7.97
N ILE A 83 -18.45 9.38 -8.92
CA ILE A 83 -18.69 9.54 -10.37
C ILE A 83 -19.92 8.75 -10.80
N ARG A 84 -20.01 7.46 -10.42
CA ARG A 84 -21.15 6.59 -10.77
C ARG A 84 -22.47 7.10 -10.20
N LYS A 85 -22.44 7.74 -9.03
CA LYS A 85 -23.61 8.33 -8.37
C LYS A 85 -23.99 9.71 -8.90
N GLY A 86 -23.19 10.28 -9.82
CA GLY A 86 -23.38 11.65 -10.30
C GLY A 86 -23.04 12.69 -9.24
N CYS A 87 -22.28 12.33 -8.20
CA CYS A 87 -21.75 13.25 -7.19
C CYS A 87 -20.52 14.00 -7.74
N VAL A 88 -20.66 14.53 -8.95
CA VAL A 88 -19.64 15.27 -9.68
C VAL A 88 -20.12 16.68 -9.94
N LYS A 89 -19.17 17.62 -10.03
CA LYS A 89 -19.45 18.98 -10.45
C LYS A 89 -18.80 19.20 -11.81
N GLU A 90 -19.62 19.55 -12.78
CA GLU A 90 -19.17 19.93 -14.10
C GLU A 90 -18.92 21.44 -14.16
N PHE A 91 -17.96 21.83 -15.00
CA PHE A 91 -17.60 23.22 -15.23
C PHE A 91 -17.50 23.45 -16.72
N ASP A 92 -18.14 24.53 -17.19
CA ASP A 92 -18.17 24.87 -18.61
C ASP A 92 -16.84 25.44 -19.13
N SER A 93 -15.95 25.87 -18.22
CA SER A 93 -14.60 26.33 -18.57
C SER A 93 -13.60 26.14 -17.41
N PRO A 94 -12.29 26.11 -17.71
CA PRO A 94 -11.24 26.09 -16.68
C PRO A 94 -11.32 27.28 -15.70
N GLU A 95 -11.69 28.47 -16.17
CA GLU A 95 -11.85 29.67 -15.34
C GLU A 95 -13.00 29.50 -14.33
N ALA A 96 -14.10 28.87 -14.76
CA ALA A 96 -15.23 28.57 -13.86
C ALA A 96 -14.81 27.59 -12.74
N PHE A 97 -13.94 26.63 -13.05
CA PHE A 97 -13.36 25.74 -12.04
C PHE A 97 -12.47 26.51 -11.06
N LEU A 98 -11.50 27.28 -11.56
CA LEU A 98 -10.55 28.04 -10.73
C LEU A 98 -11.26 29.00 -9.77
N ASN A 99 -12.28 29.71 -10.25
CA ASN A 99 -13.08 30.63 -9.44
C ASN A 99 -13.93 29.94 -8.36
N SER A 100 -14.09 28.61 -8.43
CA SER A 100 -14.85 27.84 -7.45
C SER A 100 -14.00 27.27 -6.32
N LEU A 101 -12.67 27.34 -6.44
CA LEU A 101 -11.75 26.84 -5.42
C LEU A 101 -11.77 27.77 -4.19
N PRO A 102 -11.74 27.21 -2.98
CA PRO A 102 -11.63 28.03 -1.78
C PRO A 102 -10.30 28.80 -1.79
N SER A 103 -10.37 30.05 -1.31
CA SER A 103 -9.24 30.99 -1.20
C SER A 103 -8.30 30.67 -0.04
#